data_AF-A0AAN6BQZ8-F1
#
_entry.id   AF-A0AAN6BQZ8-F1
#
_cell.length_a   1.000
_cell.length_b   1.000
_cell.length_c   1.000
_cell.angle_alpha   90.00
_cell.angle_beta   90.00
_cell.angle_gamma   90.00
#
_symmetry.space_group_name_H-M   'P 1'
#
loop_
_entity.id
_entity.type
_entity.pdbx_description
1 polymer ?
#
loop_
_entity_poly.entity_id
_entity_poly.type
_entity_poly.pdbx_seq_one_letter_code
_entity_poly.pdbx_strand_id
1 'polypeptide(L)'
;MPLCEICDSLDLEQDDLTDSGINLGPFKDLLTRAEKGCGACEFFCNVLQTSSRWTARLDGLAERVVFLDSSRLDARKPTKLGNRTYCADDLRLDQCVPEDYEGPLDEEVDRVRRIPLDLRDEKCFSLIQAWTAECAAHSICSKPLPVKLPENIIEIPTDSAFAPRLCSSNGRSGSYVILSYCSGDIESSIQREAGNIDFLAPLDVPSLPKTLTDAIEIARKLGYQYLWTRTLCTSREQWGNDPARIAAIYGQAALMLSAEVADNAGSGIFHDRRVFYSPALGRNKDKYLRQRLLRWTSDIEESPLAGQGWEIVERMLAPRVLDVTRRQLTWECSSGYQFEASGIVDKKTGSGRIRQRYVKGAVQPYIDRFLQGQVKEAGGVGDEVDISKEVARLEAWHRCVDAFSKGSVSVPSDKLLAMMAPLASAINDGTLGEYLAGILEQ
;
A
#
# COMPACT_ATOMS: atom_id res chain seq x y z
N MET A 1 0.24 22.35 22.42
CA MET A 1 1.56 21.83 22.84
C MET A 1 2.50 23.00 23.00
N PRO A 2 3.35 23.05 24.04
CA PRO A 2 4.30 24.14 24.20
C PRO A 2 5.35 24.15 23.09
N LEU A 3 5.88 25.33 22.77
CA LEU A 3 6.97 25.54 21.83
C LEU A 3 8.14 26.22 22.55
N CYS A 4 9.36 25.89 22.16
CA CYS A 4 10.55 26.67 22.54
C CYS A 4 10.66 27.93 21.67
N GLU A 5 11.44 28.92 22.10
CA GLU A 5 11.63 30.20 21.38
C GLU A 5 11.99 30.02 19.90
N ILE A 6 12.85 29.05 19.57
CA ILE A 6 13.26 28.76 18.18
C ILE A 6 12.08 28.21 17.38
N CYS A 7 11.32 27.26 17.93
CA CYS A 7 10.17 26.68 17.24
C CYS A 7 8.99 27.64 17.16
N ASP A 8 8.88 28.55 18.13
CA ASP A 8 7.82 29.55 18.20
C ASP A 8 7.99 30.64 17.14
N SER A 9 9.25 30.99 16.83
CA SER A 9 9.66 31.97 15.83
C SER A 9 9.80 31.41 14.41
N LEU A 10 9.46 30.14 14.18
CA LEU A 10 9.52 29.53 12.83
C LEU A 10 8.57 30.25 11.88
N ASP A 11 9.15 30.75 10.78
CA ASP A 11 8.42 31.23 9.63
C ASP A 11 8.45 30.17 8.51
N LEU A 12 7.29 29.63 8.18
CA LEU A 12 7.14 28.61 7.13
C LEU A 12 6.67 29.20 5.81
N GLU A 13 6.42 30.51 5.74
CA GLU A 13 5.96 31.20 4.51
C GLU A 13 7.10 31.88 3.77
N GLN A 14 8.25 32.05 4.42
CA GLN A 14 9.47 32.44 3.71
C GLN A 14 9.99 31.23 2.94
N ASP A 15 9.80 31.26 1.62
CA ASP A 15 10.72 30.63 0.68
C ASP A 15 12.08 31.29 0.90
N ASP A 16 12.81 30.82 1.91
CA ASP A 16 14.14 31.33 2.22
C ASP A 16 15.04 31.03 1.02
N LEU A 17 15.14 32.01 0.13
CA LEU A 17 16.18 32.17 -0.89
C LEU A 17 17.57 32.31 -0.24
N THR A 18 17.66 32.24 1.10
CA THR A 18 18.92 32.15 1.83
C THR A 18 19.48 30.73 1.67
N ASP A 19 20.75 30.63 1.28
CA ASP A 19 21.36 29.37 0.85
C ASP A 19 21.54 28.32 1.98
N SER A 20 21.11 28.65 3.20
CA SER A 20 21.38 27.90 4.43
C SER A 20 20.17 27.17 5.05
N GLY A 21 18.93 27.58 4.76
CA GLY A 21 17.72 27.08 5.43
C GLY A 21 17.62 27.49 6.92
N ILE A 22 16.50 27.15 7.57
CA ILE A 22 16.23 27.52 8.97
C ILE A 22 17.05 26.62 9.91
N ASN A 23 17.94 27.22 10.69
CA ASN A 23 18.77 26.51 11.67
C ASN A 23 17.97 26.20 12.95
N LEU A 24 17.68 24.92 13.20
CA LEU A 24 17.00 24.48 14.41
C LEU A 24 17.97 24.26 15.58
N GLY A 25 19.28 24.23 15.33
CA GLY A 25 20.34 24.02 16.31
C GLY A 25 20.87 22.58 16.36
N PRO A 26 21.83 22.28 17.26
CA PRO A 26 22.36 20.94 17.48
C PRO A 26 21.27 19.94 17.87
N PHE A 27 21.36 18.70 17.37
CA PHE A 27 20.37 17.65 17.65
C PHE A 27 20.19 17.37 19.16
N LYS A 28 21.28 17.41 19.94
CA LYS A 28 21.22 17.28 21.42
C LYS A 28 20.37 18.37 22.08
N ASP A 29 20.40 19.58 21.54
CA ASP A 29 19.61 20.69 22.06
C ASP A 29 18.14 20.56 21.68
N LEU A 30 17.84 19.96 20.51
CA LEU A 30 16.47 19.59 20.16
C LEU A 30 15.93 18.54 21.14
N LEU A 31 16.69 17.48 21.45
CA LEU A 31 16.30 16.45 22.43
C LEU A 31 16.01 17.08 23.80
N THR A 32 16.92 17.93 24.29
CA THR A 32 16.75 18.61 25.58
C THR A 32 15.49 19.49 25.60
N ARG A 33 15.16 20.14 24.48
CA ARG A 33 13.93 20.95 24.36
C ARG A 33 12.67 20.10 24.23
N ALA A 34 12.76 18.94 23.58
CA ALA A 34 11.68 17.96 23.53
C ALA A 34 11.37 17.41 24.93
N GLU A 35 12.39 17.05 25.71
CA GLU A 35 12.25 16.62 27.11
C GLU A 35 11.64 17.71 28.01
N LYS A 36 11.92 18.99 27.71
CA LYS A 36 11.27 20.15 28.36
C LYS A 36 9.84 20.42 27.87
N GLY A 37 9.32 19.63 26.93
CA GLY A 37 7.93 19.68 26.45
C GLY A 37 7.71 20.40 25.11
N CYS A 38 8.75 20.75 24.36
CA CYS A 38 8.58 21.36 23.04
C CYS A 38 8.11 20.32 22.01
N GLY A 39 6.83 20.36 21.63
CA GLY A 39 6.23 19.37 20.71
C GLY A 39 6.81 19.42 19.29
N ALA A 40 7.31 20.57 18.84
CA ALA A 40 7.95 20.68 17.53
C ALA A 40 9.34 20.04 17.52
N CYS A 41 10.13 20.23 18.58
CA CYS A 41 11.41 19.56 18.72
C CYS A 41 11.22 18.04 18.80
N GLU A 42 10.21 17.58 19.56
CA GLU A 42 9.85 16.17 19.64
C GLU A 42 9.51 15.60 18.26
N PHE A 43 8.68 16.29 17.48
CA PHE A 43 8.37 15.93 16.10
C PHE A 43 9.63 15.79 15.23
N PHE A 44 10.50 16.80 15.19
CA PHE A 44 11.73 16.75 14.38
C PHE A 44 12.68 15.64 14.84
N CYS A 45 12.81 15.42 16.15
CA CYS A 45 13.62 14.34 16.70
C CYS A 45 13.09 12.98 16.27
N ASN A 46 11.79 12.73 16.42
CA ASN A 46 11.15 11.48 16.03
C ASN A 46 11.30 11.19 14.53
N VAL A 47 11.09 12.19 13.67
CA VAL A 47 11.27 12.06 12.21
C VAL A 47 12.72 11.71 11.87
N LEU A 48 13.71 12.38 12.49
CA LEU A 48 15.13 12.06 12.26
C LEU A 48 15.50 10.67 12.76
N GLN A 49 15.11 10.30 13.98
CA GLN A 49 15.50 9.04 14.61
C GLN A 49 14.90 7.82 13.93
N THR A 50 13.75 7.99 13.26
CA THR A 50 13.06 6.91 12.53
C THR A 50 13.31 6.90 11.04
N SER A 51 14.02 7.91 10.50
CA SER A 51 14.34 7.97 9.08
C SER A 51 15.31 6.87 8.68
N SER A 52 15.01 6.19 7.56
CA SER A 52 15.88 5.26 6.83
C SER A 52 17.34 5.74 6.72
N ARG A 53 17.56 7.07 6.64
CA ARG A 53 18.88 7.68 6.57
C ARG A 53 19.69 7.58 7.87
N TRP A 54 19.02 7.65 9.02
CA TRP A 54 19.64 7.85 10.34
C TRP A 54 19.40 6.69 11.31
N THR A 55 18.36 5.87 11.14
CA THR A 55 17.99 4.78 12.06
C THR A 55 19.17 3.84 12.36
N ALA A 56 20.04 3.56 11.38
CA ALA A 56 21.23 2.71 11.55
C ALA A 56 22.50 3.47 12.00
N ARG A 57 22.44 4.80 12.18
CA ARG A 57 23.59 5.69 12.44
C ARG A 57 23.25 6.78 13.46
N LEU A 58 22.47 6.45 14.49
CA LEU A 58 21.99 7.39 15.50
C LEU A 58 23.14 8.09 16.24
N ASP A 59 24.25 7.39 16.51
CA ASP A 59 25.43 7.99 17.15
C ASP A 59 25.99 9.17 16.35
N GLY A 60 25.94 9.06 15.02
CA GLY A 60 26.40 10.11 14.10
C GLY A 60 25.43 11.28 13.96
N LEU A 61 24.23 11.21 14.55
CA LEU A 61 23.24 12.29 14.58
C LEU A 61 23.46 13.24 15.75
N ALA A 62 23.98 12.73 16.87
CA ALA A 62 24.15 13.49 18.12
C ALA A 62 25.07 14.72 17.99
N GLU A 63 26.01 14.70 17.06
CA GLU A 63 26.97 15.80 16.82
C GLU A 63 26.55 16.72 15.66
N ARG A 64 25.34 16.53 15.11
CA ARG A 64 24.88 17.28 13.93
C ARG A 64 24.01 18.46 14.31
N VAL A 65 24.03 19.44 13.42
CA VAL A 65 23.14 20.60 13.45
C VAL A 65 21.98 20.32 12.50
N VAL A 66 20.75 20.53 12.99
CA VAL A 66 19.52 20.25 12.25
C VAL A 66 19.04 21.52 11.55
N PHE A 67 18.66 21.38 10.29
CA PHE A 67 18.13 22.44 9.45
C PHE A 67 16.78 22.03 8.88
N LEU A 68 15.87 22.99 8.77
CA LEU A 68 14.65 22.88 7.97
C LEU A 68 14.82 23.76 6.73
N ASP A 69 14.99 23.14 5.56
CA ASP A 69 15.35 23.80 4.30
C ASP A 69 14.41 23.35 3.19
N SER A 70 13.64 24.27 2.58
CA SER A 70 12.64 23.99 1.53
C SER A 70 11.76 22.77 1.86
N SER A 71 11.16 22.77 3.06
CA SER A 71 10.33 21.68 3.59
C SER A 71 11.06 20.33 3.70
N ARG A 72 12.38 20.34 3.93
CA ARG A 72 13.19 19.14 4.16
C ARG A 72 13.95 19.26 5.46
N LEU A 73 13.96 18.17 6.22
CA LEU A 73 14.75 18.06 7.42
C LEU A 73 16.14 17.50 7.09
N ASP A 74 17.19 18.27 7.37
CA ASP A 74 18.57 17.86 7.10
C ASP A 74 19.42 17.95 8.38
N ALA A 75 20.34 17.02 8.55
CA ALA A 75 21.26 16.99 9.68
C ALA A 75 22.69 17.07 9.15
N ARG A 76 23.33 18.22 9.37
CA ARG A 76 24.63 18.57 8.79
C ARG A 76 25.74 18.51 9.83
N LYS A 77 26.97 18.23 9.39
CA LYS A 77 28.14 18.34 10.26
C LYS A 77 28.43 19.82 10.53
N PRO A 78 28.82 20.22 11.76
CA PRO A 78 29.18 21.61 12.07
C PRO A 78 30.24 22.20 11.13
N THR A 79 31.14 21.36 10.61
CA THR A 79 32.23 21.75 9.71
C THR A 79 31.84 21.85 8.23
N LYS A 80 30.61 21.45 7.85
CA LYS A 80 30.15 21.41 6.44
C LYS A 80 28.69 21.89 6.32
N LEU A 81 28.40 23.09 6.82
CA LEU A 81 27.03 23.63 6.85
C LEU A 81 26.47 24.00 5.46
N GLY A 82 27.33 24.35 4.50
CA GLY A 82 26.92 24.73 3.13
C GLY A 82 26.76 23.56 2.16
N ASN A 83 27.25 22.36 2.49
CA ASN A 83 27.04 21.19 1.63
C ASN A 83 25.67 20.59 1.92
N ARG A 84 24.68 20.96 1.10
CA ARG A 84 23.39 20.29 1.08
C ARG A 84 23.59 18.85 0.67
N THR A 85 23.17 17.92 1.52
CA THR A 85 23.08 16.52 1.15
C THR A 85 21.65 16.20 0.78
N TYR A 86 21.45 15.55 -0.37
CA TYR A 86 20.13 15.08 -0.78
C TYR A 86 19.53 14.22 0.36
N CYS A 87 18.33 14.60 0.80
CA CYS A 87 17.63 13.93 1.90
C CYS A 87 16.86 12.70 1.40
N ALA A 88 16.69 11.72 2.29
CA ALA A 88 15.78 10.62 2.06
C ALA A 88 14.33 11.14 1.93
N ASP A 89 13.47 10.34 1.30
CA ASP A 89 12.09 10.76 1.03
C ASP A 89 11.27 10.93 2.32
N ASP A 90 11.61 10.18 3.38
CA ASP A 90 11.02 10.28 4.72
C ASP A 90 11.39 11.53 5.54
N LEU A 91 12.35 12.31 5.05
CA LEU A 91 12.76 13.60 5.61
C LEU A 91 12.15 14.80 4.87
N ARG A 92 11.32 14.54 3.85
CA ARG A 92 10.54 15.59 3.18
C ARG A 92 9.24 15.81 3.95
N LEU A 93 8.86 17.06 4.10
CA LEU A 93 7.67 17.49 4.80
C LEU A 93 6.75 18.23 3.81
N ASP A 94 5.45 18.07 4.01
CA ASP A 94 4.43 18.94 3.42
C ASP A 94 3.90 19.88 4.50
N GLN A 95 3.52 21.08 4.09
CA GLN A 95 2.81 22.03 4.93
C GLN A 95 1.30 21.79 4.77
N CYS A 96 0.61 21.68 5.89
CA CYS A 96 -0.83 21.49 5.95
C CYS A 96 -1.49 22.63 6.70
N VAL A 97 -2.75 22.90 6.38
CA VAL A 97 -3.62 23.84 7.10
C VAL A 97 -4.43 23.12 8.19
N PRO A 98 -5.08 23.83 9.12
CA PRO A 98 -5.89 23.22 10.17
C PRO A 98 -7.08 22.43 9.62
N GLU A 99 -7.63 21.52 10.42
CA GLU A 99 -8.79 20.68 10.03
C GLU A 99 -10.05 21.50 9.69
N ASP A 100 -10.23 22.65 10.34
CA ASP A 100 -11.34 23.60 10.18
C ASP A 100 -11.09 24.68 9.12
N TYR A 101 -10.00 24.61 8.36
CA TYR A 101 -9.69 25.59 7.30
C TYR A 101 -10.73 25.57 6.17
N GLU A 102 -11.43 26.70 5.96
CA GLU A 102 -12.48 26.85 4.95
C GLU A 102 -12.02 27.46 3.62
N GLY A 103 -10.74 27.84 3.50
CA GLY A 103 -10.20 28.41 2.27
C GLY A 103 -10.03 27.39 1.13
N PRO A 104 -9.56 27.84 -0.04
CA PRO A 104 -9.39 26.96 -1.19
C PRO A 104 -8.34 25.88 -0.90
N LEU A 105 -8.65 24.65 -1.27
CA LEU A 105 -7.73 23.52 -1.30
C LEU A 105 -7.33 23.27 -2.76
N ASP A 106 -6.08 22.94 -3.01
CA ASP A 106 -5.53 22.65 -4.34
C ASP A 106 -4.53 21.48 -4.30
N GLU A 107 -3.63 21.35 -5.29
CA GLU A 107 -2.62 20.26 -5.33
C GLU A 107 -1.50 20.41 -4.27
N GLU A 108 -1.39 21.56 -3.61
CA GLU A 108 -0.34 21.89 -2.64
C GLU A 108 -0.87 22.13 -1.23
N VAL A 109 -2.13 22.57 -1.09
CA VAL A 109 -2.76 22.87 0.21
C VAL A 109 -3.69 21.73 0.66
N ASP A 110 -3.22 20.92 1.61
CA ASP A 110 -4.02 19.87 2.28
C ASP A 110 -4.33 20.25 3.73
N ARG A 111 -5.42 19.70 4.27
CA ARG A 111 -5.71 19.78 5.70
C ARG A 111 -4.90 18.74 6.46
N VAL A 112 -4.45 19.10 7.67
CA VAL A 112 -3.87 18.13 8.58
C VAL A 112 -4.92 17.07 8.92
N ARG A 113 -4.53 15.79 8.95
CA ARG A 113 -5.41 14.68 9.30
C ARG A 113 -4.73 13.85 10.38
N ARG A 114 -5.30 13.85 11.58
CA ARG A 114 -4.84 12.98 12.66
C ARG A 114 -5.47 11.61 12.51
N ILE A 115 -4.63 10.62 12.18
CA ILE A 115 -5.06 9.24 11.99
C ILE A 115 -4.97 8.49 13.32
N PRO A 116 -5.84 7.50 13.56
CA PRO A 116 -5.74 6.65 14.73
C PRO A 116 -4.39 5.92 14.79
N LEU A 117 -3.81 5.79 15.99
CA LEU A 117 -2.58 5.02 16.19
C LEU A 117 -2.85 3.51 16.19
N ASP A 118 -4.00 3.09 16.75
CA ASP A 118 -4.48 1.71 16.72
C ASP A 118 -5.39 1.50 15.52
N LEU A 119 -5.03 0.55 14.68
CA LEU A 119 -5.81 0.09 13.53
C LEU A 119 -7.17 -0.50 13.92
N ARG A 120 -7.38 -0.87 15.19
CA ARG A 120 -8.67 -1.37 15.69
C ARG A 120 -9.70 -0.29 15.95
N ASP A 121 -9.33 0.99 15.86
CA ASP A 121 -10.24 2.11 16.01
C ASP A 121 -11.35 2.07 14.94
N GLU A 122 -12.60 2.28 15.36
CA GLU A 122 -13.77 2.32 14.48
C GLU A 122 -13.65 3.37 13.36
N LYS A 123 -12.86 4.42 13.57
CA LYS A 123 -12.54 5.41 12.53
C LYS A 123 -11.82 4.79 11.33
N CYS A 124 -10.93 3.82 11.54
CA CYS A 124 -10.25 3.12 10.45
C CYS A 124 -11.24 2.29 9.62
N PHE A 125 -12.15 1.55 10.26
CA PHE A 125 -13.17 0.76 9.57
C PHE A 125 -14.18 1.64 8.83
N SER A 126 -14.60 2.75 9.46
CA SER A 126 -15.48 3.75 8.84
C SER A 126 -14.84 4.38 7.59
N LEU A 127 -13.53 4.64 7.64
CA LEU A 127 -12.78 5.15 6.49
C LEU A 127 -12.73 4.14 5.33
N ILE A 128 -12.46 2.86 5.62
CA ILE A 128 -12.45 1.80 4.60
C ILE A 128 -13.82 1.67 3.93
N GLN A 129 -14.91 1.76 4.70
CA GLN A 129 -16.27 1.74 4.18
C GLN A 129 -16.55 2.97 3.30
N ALA A 130 -16.10 4.16 3.70
CA ALA A 130 -16.23 5.39 2.92
C ALA A 130 -15.49 5.28 1.56
N TRP A 131 -14.24 4.80 1.57
CA TRP A 131 -13.48 4.55 0.33
C TRP A 131 -14.13 3.49 -0.56
N THR A 132 -14.71 2.45 0.03
CA THR A 132 -15.46 1.43 -0.73
C THR A 132 -16.68 2.04 -1.42
N ALA A 133 -17.43 2.91 -0.73
CA ALA A 133 -18.60 3.58 -1.27
C ALA A 133 -18.22 4.59 -2.38
N GLU A 134 -17.17 5.38 -2.17
CA GLU A 134 -16.64 6.30 -3.19
C GLU A 134 -16.16 5.54 -4.43
N CYS A 135 -15.43 4.44 -4.24
CA CYS A 135 -14.96 3.58 -5.31
C CYS A 135 -16.12 2.99 -6.13
N ALA A 136 -17.24 2.65 -5.50
CA ALA A 136 -18.43 2.14 -6.20
C ALA A 136 -19.11 3.18 -7.10
N ALA A 137 -18.82 4.48 -6.92
CA ALA A 137 -19.31 5.57 -7.75
C ALA A 137 -18.42 5.88 -8.97
N HIS A 138 -17.20 5.34 -9.02
CA HIS A 138 -16.29 5.53 -10.16
C HIS A 138 -16.79 4.79 -11.41
N SER A 139 -16.68 5.43 -12.58
CA SER A 139 -17.07 4.84 -13.86
C SER A 139 -16.15 3.72 -14.34
N ILE A 140 -14.88 3.75 -13.93
CA ILE A 140 -13.83 2.79 -14.34
C ILE A 140 -13.57 1.68 -13.31
N CYS A 141 -14.32 1.65 -12.20
CA CYS A 141 -14.20 0.62 -11.18
C CYS A 141 -15.38 -0.33 -11.25
N SER A 142 -15.11 -1.64 -11.33
CA SER A 142 -16.13 -2.69 -11.26
C SER A 142 -16.86 -2.68 -9.93
N LYS A 143 -18.19 -2.70 -9.95
CA LYS A 143 -19.00 -2.73 -8.72
C LYS A 143 -18.80 -4.04 -7.96
N PRO A 144 -18.69 -4.01 -6.63
CA PRO A 144 -18.60 -5.23 -5.84
C PRO A 144 -19.94 -5.97 -5.92
N LEU A 145 -19.94 -7.14 -6.56
CA LEU A 145 -21.12 -7.98 -6.70
C LEU A 145 -20.82 -9.37 -6.11
N PRO A 146 -21.85 -10.12 -5.69
CA PRO A 146 -21.67 -11.52 -5.37
C PRO A 146 -21.20 -12.30 -6.60
N VAL A 147 -20.07 -12.99 -6.46
CA VAL A 147 -19.44 -13.79 -7.51
C VAL A 147 -19.38 -15.24 -7.08
N LYS A 148 -19.15 -16.15 -8.03
CA LYS A 148 -18.93 -17.56 -7.69
C LYS A 148 -17.66 -17.66 -6.83
N LEU A 149 -17.79 -18.25 -5.64
CA LEU A 149 -16.69 -18.35 -4.71
C LEU A 149 -15.62 -19.33 -5.24
N PRO A 150 -14.33 -19.09 -4.94
CA PRO A 150 -13.27 -20.07 -5.12
C PRO A 150 -13.64 -21.43 -4.50
N GLU A 151 -13.10 -22.53 -5.05
CA GLU A 151 -13.41 -23.88 -4.59
C GLU A 151 -13.12 -24.07 -3.10
N ASN A 152 -11.95 -23.67 -2.63
CA ASN A 152 -11.62 -23.65 -1.20
C ASN A 152 -11.66 -22.22 -0.68
N ILE A 153 -12.31 -22.01 0.45
CA ILE A 153 -12.46 -20.69 1.05
C ILE A 153 -12.58 -20.77 2.56
N ILE A 154 -12.10 -19.75 3.26
CA ILE A 154 -12.29 -19.61 4.71
C ILE A 154 -13.63 -18.92 4.93
N GLU A 155 -14.57 -19.63 5.53
CA GLU A 155 -15.84 -19.07 5.98
C GLU A 155 -15.64 -18.46 7.36
N ILE A 156 -16.02 -17.19 7.49
CA ILE A 156 -15.90 -16.37 8.68
C ILE A 156 -17.32 -16.15 9.23
N PRO A 157 -17.68 -16.80 10.34
CA PRO A 157 -18.92 -16.51 11.03
C PRO A 157 -18.99 -15.06 11.49
N THR A 158 -20.17 -14.45 11.35
CA THR A 158 -20.45 -13.10 11.83
C THR A 158 -20.29 -13.00 13.35
N ASP A 159 -20.75 -14.03 14.07
CA ASP A 159 -20.57 -14.13 15.52
C ASP A 159 -19.17 -14.69 15.84
N SER A 160 -18.38 -13.89 16.57
CA SER A 160 -17.02 -14.23 16.99
C SER A 160 -16.95 -15.42 17.95
N ALA A 161 -18.07 -15.87 18.51
CA ALA A 161 -18.14 -17.09 19.30
C ALA A 161 -17.89 -18.36 18.45
N PHE A 162 -18.10 -18.29 17.13
CA PHE A 162 -17.85 -19.39 16.23
C PHE A 162 -16.50 -19.24 15.53
N ALA A 163 -15.72 -20.33 15.53
CA ALA A 163 -14.44 -20.38 14.85
C ALA A 163 -14.62 -20.36 13.32
N PRO A 164 -13.71 -19.69 12.59
CA PRO A 164 -13.65 -19.76 11.13
C PRO A 164 -13.36 -21.18 10.68
N ARG A 165 -13.79 -21.55 9.46
CA ARG A 165 -13.59 -22.89 8.89
C ARG A 165 -13.08 -22.81 7.46
N LEU A 166 -12.11 -23.65 7.11
CA LEU A 166 -11.77 -23.86 5.69
C LEU A 166 -12.79 -24.83 5.12
N CYS A 167 -13.49 -24.45 4.06
CA CYS A 167 -14.54 -25.27 3.47
C CYS A 167 -14.53 -25.23 1.94
N SER A 168 -15.16 -26.22 1.33
CA SER A 168 -15.51 -26.13 -0.08
C SER A 168 -16.68 -25.18 -0.28
N SER A 169 -16.58 -24.28 -1.25
CA SER A 169 -17.68 -23.38 -1.58
C SER A 169 -18.87 -24.11 -2.17
N ASN A 170 -18.68 -25.31 -2.75
CA ASN A 170 -19.71 -26.08 -3.46
C ASN A 170 -20.45 -25.25 -4.53
N GLY A 171 -19.76 -24.29 -5.15
CA GLY A 171 -20.34 -23.41 -6.17
C GLY A 171 -21.26 -22.32 -5.63
N ARG A 172 -21.25 -22.04 -4.32
CA ARG A 172 -21.92 -20.88 -3.71
C ARG A 172 -21.41 -19.57 -4.32
N SER A 173 -22.26 -18.55 -4.28
CA SER A 173 -21.89 -17.19 -4.65
C SER A 173 -21.87 -16.28 -3.41
N GLY A 174 -20.96 -15.32 -3.40
CA GLY A 174 -20.80 -14.37 -2.30
C GLY A 174 -19.71 -13.34 -2.60
N SER A 175 -19.50 -12.42 -1.66
CA SER A 175 -18.40 -11.47 -1.69
C SER A 175 -17.32 -11.94 -0.72
N TYR A 176 -16.07 -11.96 -1.16
CA TYR A 176 -14.94 -12.41 -0.37
C TYR A 176 -13.78 -11.43 -0.43
N VAL A 177 -12.96 -11.48 0.61
CA VAL A 177 -11.71 -10.73 0.73
C VAL A 177 -10.55 -11.66 0.41
N ILE A 178 -9.50 -11.12 -0.20
CA ILE A 178 -8.22 -11.82 -0.36
C ILE A 178 -7.22 -11.27 0.66
N LEU A 179 -6.42 -12.14 1.27
CA LEU A 179 -5.25 -11.73 2.05
C LEU A 179 -3.98 -11.96 1.23
N SER A 180 -3.23 -10.87 0.98
CA SER A 180 -1.86 -10.92 0.48
C SER A 180 -0.89 -10.55 1.61
N TYR A 181 0.09 -11.41 1.88
CA TYR A 181 1.00 -11.24 3.01
C TYR A 181 2.30 -12.03 2.82
N CYS A 182 3.34 -11.62 3.54
CA CYS A 182 4.58 -12.37 3.57
C CYS A 182 4.42 -13.64 4.39
N SER A 183 4.42 -14.81 3.74
CA SER A 183 4.34 -16.11 4.40
C SER A 183 5.64 -16.47 5.15
N GLY A 184 6.80 -16.11 4.59
CA GLY A 184 8.10 -16.60 5.06
C GLY A 184 8.23 -18.12 4.89
N ASP A 185 9.08 -18.76 5.70
CA ASP A 185 9.30 -20.23 5.63
C ASP A 185 8.06 -21.08 6.01
N ILE A 186 7.05 -20.43 6.59
CA ILE A 186 5.80 -21.05 7.07
C ILE A 186 4.94 -21.57 5.90
N GLU A 187 5.14 -21.08 4.68
CA GLU A 187 4.45 -21.60 3.47
C GLU A 187 4.66 -23.12 3.32
N SER A 188 5.84 -23.63 3.71
CA SER A 188 6.15 -25.06 3.65
C SER A 188 5.49 -25.89 4.76
N SER A 189 5.31 -25.34 5.97
CA SER A 189 4.68 -26.03 7.10
C SER A 189 3.16 -26.11 6.93
N ILE A 190 2.53 -25.00 6.53
CA ILE A 190 1.08 -24.92 6.34
C ILE A 190 0.64 -25.72 5.11
N GLN A 191 1.37 -25.68 3.99
CA GLN A 191 1.02 -26.49 2.81
C GLN A 191 1.20 -28.00 3.06
N ARG A 192 2.17 -28.40 3.90
CA ARG A 192 2.35 -29.81 4.29
C ARG A 192 1.20 -30.32 5.15
N GLU A 193 0.60 -29.46 5.97
CA GLU A 193 -0.61 -29.78 6.75
C GLU A 193 -1.88 -29.69 5.89
N ALA A 194 -1.93 -28.82 4.89
CA ALA A 194 -3.07 -28.67 3.97
C ALA A 194 -3.46 -29.93 3.20
N GLY A 195 -2.51 -30.83 2.93
CA GLY A 195 -2.82 -32.17 2.40
C GLY A 195 -3.64 -33.05 3.36
N ASN A 196 -3.69 -32.70 4.65
CA ASN A 196 -4.40 -33.37 5.74
C ASN A 196 -5.45 -32.46 6.43
N ILE A 197 -5.72 -31.24 5.93
CA ILE A 197 -6.76 -30.39 6.54
C ILE A 197 -8.12 -30.99 6.22
N ASP A 198 -8.83 -31.42 7.24
CA ASP A 198 -10.23 -31.76 7.14
C ASP A 198 -11.02 -30.49 6.82
N PHE A 199 -11.50 -30.37 5.58
CA PHE A 199 -12.33 -29.26 5.07
C PHE A 199 -13.68 -29.10 5.79
N LEU A 200 -13.95 -29.92 6.80
CA LEU A 200 -15.13 -29.85 7.65
C LEU A 200 -14.81 -29.41 9.09
N ALA A 201 -13.54 -29.41 9.49
CA ALA A 201 -13.13 -29.06 10.84
C ALA A 201 -12.99 -27.53 11.01
N PRO A 202 -13.42 -26.96 12.15
CA PRO A 202 -13.10 -25.57 12.50
C PRO A 202 -11.59 -25.37 12.54
N LEU A 203 -11.12 -24.22 12.04
CA LEU A 203 -9.71 -23.85 12.17
C LEU A 203 -9.39 -23.60 13.64
N ASP A 204 -8.29 -24.18 14.10
CA ASP A 204 -7.76 -23.91 15.44
C ASP A 204 -7.12 -22.51 15.46
N VAL A 205 -7.94 -21.49 15.73
CA VAL A 205 -7.52 -20.07 15.69
C VAL A 205 -6.24 -19.79 16.48
N PRO A 206 -6.00 -20.37 17.68
CA PRO A 206 -4.75 -20.19 18.41
C PRO A 206 -3.49 -20.68 17.69
N SER A 207 -3.57 -21.66 16.79
CA SER A 207 -2.43 -22.16 16.02
C SER A 207 -2.25 -21.44 14.67
N LEU A 208 -3.21 -20.61 14.25
CA LEU A 208 -3.08 -19.82 13.04
C LEU A 208 -2.03 -18.71 13.20
N PRO A 209 -1.28 -18.39 12.12
CA PRO A 209 -0.38 -17.25 12.14
C PRO A 209 -1.14 -15.95 12.42
N LYS A 210 -0.53 -15.08 13.23
CA LYS A 210 -1.15 -13.84 13.69
C LYS A 210 -1.66 -12.96 12.55
N THR A 211 -0.95 -12.90 11.42
CA THR A 211 -1.37 -12.12 10.24
C THR A 211 -2.71 -12.62 9.67
N LEU A 212 -2.94 -13.93 9.69
CA LEU A 212 -4.20 -14.50 9.24
C LEU A 212 -5.33 -14.25 10.24
N THR A 213 -5.06 -14.41 11.53
CA THR A 213 -6.03 -14.13 12.60
C THR A 213 -6.49 -12.67 12.57
N ASP A 214 -5.54 -11.73 12.41
CA ASP A 214 -5.83 -10.31 12.28
C ASP A 214 -6.66 -10.02 11.00
N ALA A 215 -6.33 -10.67 9.88
CA ALA A 215 -7.09 -10.52 8.64
C ALA A 215 -8.54 -11.01 8.77
N ILE A 216 -8.77 -12.12 9.50
CA ILE A 216 -10.10 -12.63 9.80
C ILE A 216 -10.89 -11.63 10.65
N GLU A 217 -10.25 -11.00 11.64
CA GLU A 217 -10.87 -9.94 12.44
C GLU A 217 -11.26 -8.73 11.58
N ILE A 218 -10.34 -8.25 10.71
CA ILE A 218 -10.60 -7.13 9.80
C ILE A 218 -11.76 -7.46 8.85
N ALA A 219 -11.72 -8.62 8.20
CA ALA A 219 -12.77 -9.05 7.28
C ALA A 219 -14.14 -9.14 7.99
N ARG A 220 -14.17 -9.69 9.22
CA ARG A 220 -15.39 -9.77 10.03
C ARG A 220 -15.95 -8.38 10.36
N LYS A 221 -15.10 -7.45 10.81
CA LYS A 221 -15.51 -6.07 11.13
C LYS A 221 -16.02 -5.30 9.91
N LEU A 222 -15.46 -5.57 8.73
CA LEU A 222 -15.94 -5.02 7.47
C LEU A 222 -17.21 -5.70 6.94
N GLY A 223 -17.69 -6.77 7.59
CA GLY A 223 -18.92 -7.47 7.23
C GLY A 223 -18.75 -8.59 6.19
N TYR A 224 -17.52 -8.99 5.88
CA TYR A 224 -17.26 -10.09 4.96
C TYR A 224 -17.33 -11.44 5.66
N GLN A 225 -18.02 -12.39 5.03
CA GLN A 225 -18.20 -13.76 5.53
C GLN A 225 -17.19 -14.75 4.95
N TYR A 226 -16.36 -14.30 4.01
CA TYR A 226 -15.47 -15.15 3.26
C TYR A 226 -14.11 -14.49 3.09
N LEU A 227 -13.05 -15.24 3.38
CA LEU A 227 -11.66 -14.86 3.19
C LEU A 227 -10.95 -15.93 2.38
N TRP A 228 -10.10 -15.51 1.47
CA TRP A 228 -9.27 -16.40 0.67
C TRP A 228 -7.80 -16.01 0.84
N THR A 229 -6.93 -17.01 0.95
CA THR A 229 -5.48 -16.82 0.95
C THR A 229 -4.81 -17.93 0.16
N ARG A 230 -3.81 -17.57 -0.63
CA ARG A 230 -3.00 -18.49 -1.42
C ARG A 230 -2.40 -19.63 -0.59
N THR A 231 -2.02 -19.37 0.65
CA THR A 231 -1.31 -20.32 1.52
C THR A 231 -2.19 -21.46 2.05
N LEU A 232 -3.50 -21.24 2.23
CA LEU A 232 -4.43 -22.24 2.77
C LEU A 232 -5.46 -22.74 1.75
N CYS A 233 -5.86 -21.88 0.80
CA CYS A 233 -6.98 -22.16 -0.08
C CYS A 233 -6.55 -22.75 -1.43
N THR A 234 -5.25 -22.96 -1.68
CA THR A 234 -4.79 -23.51 -2.96
C THR A 234 -3.56 -24.38 -2.75
N SER A 235 -3.55 -25.57 -3.36
CA SER A 235 -2.37 -26.42 -3.39
C SER A 235 -1.38 -25.92 -4.44
N ARG A 236 -0.09 -26.16 -4.23
CA ARG A 236 0.98 -25.71 -5.14
C ARG A 236 0.78 -26.18 -6.59
N GLU A 237 0.22 -27.37 -6.77
CA GLU A 237 -0.06 -27.99 -8.06
C GLU A 237 -1.17 -27.28 -8.85
N GLN A 238 -2.12 -26.63 -8.18
CA GLN A 238 -3.23 -25.94 -8.84
C GLN A 238 -2.82 -24.62 -9.51
N TRP A 239 -1.67 -24.03 -9.12
CA TRP A 239 -1.22 -22.73 -9.62
C TRP A 239 -0.73 -22.75 -11.07
N GLY A 240 0.00 -23.79 -11.46
CA GLY A 240 0.58 -23.89 -12.79
C GLY A 240 -0.39 -24.36 -13.88
N ASN A 241 -1.56 -24.89 -13.48
CA ASN A 241 -2.43 -25.63 -14.38
C ASN A 241 -3.57 -24.80 -14.98
N ASP A 242 -4.00 -23.72 -14.32
CA ASP A 242 -5.09 -22.87 -14.80
C ASP A 242 -4.88 -21.37 -14.46
N PRO A 243 -4.15 -20.64 -15.33
CA PRO A 243 -3.92 -19.21 -15.16
C PRO A 243 -5.21 -18.38 -15.15
N ALA A 244 -6.23 -18.78 -15.92
CA ALA A 244 -7.50 -18.08 -15.99
C ALA A 244 -8.26 -18.14 -14.67
N ARG A 245 -8.19 -19.27 -13.96
CA ARG A 245 -8.74 -19.43 -12.61
C ARG A 245 -8.10 -18.47 -11.61
N ILE A 246 -6.76 -18.29 -11.63
CA ILE A 246 -6.09 -17.33 -10.74
C ILE A 246 -6.52 -15.90 -11.06
N ALA A 247 -6.56 -15.53 -12.35
CA ALA A 247 -7.07 -14.24 -12.76
C ALA A 247 -8.50 -13.99 -12.27
N ALA A 248 -9.37 -15.01 -12.32
CA ALA A 248 -10.72 -14.93 -11.80
C ALA A 248 -10.78 -14.78 -10.28
N ILE A 249 -9.97 -15.51 -9.52
CA ILE A 249 -9.94 -15.39 -8.06
C ILE A 249 -9.55 -13.96 -7.64
N TYR A 250 -8.44 -13.42 -8.12
CA TYR A 250 -8.03 -12.07 -7.72
C TYR A 250 -8.95 -10.99 -8.31
N GLY A 251 -9.31 -11.10 -9.59
CA GLY A 251 -10.10 -10.10 -10.30
C GLY A 251 -11.57 -10.01 -9.88
N GLN A 252 -12.13 -11.07 -9.27
CA GLN A 252 -13.51 -11.06 -8.78
C GLN A 252 -13.63 -10.81 -7.27
N ALA A 253 -12.52 -10.69 -6.54
CA ALA A 253 -12.55 -10.40 -5.12
C ALA A 253 -13.15 -9.00 -4.84
N ALA A 254 -13.89 -8.88 -3.74
CA ALA A 254 -14.48 -7.60 -3.35
C ALA A 254 -13.41 -6.61 -2.86
N LEU A 255 -12.40 -7.13 -2.16
CA LEU A 255 -11.27 -6.38 -1.63
C LEU A 255 -10.06 -7.30 -1.46
N MET A 256 -8.87 -6.82 -1.77
CA MET A 256 -7.63 -7.44 -1.35
C MET A 256 -7.04 -6.67 -0.16
N LEU A 257 -6.83 -7.35 0.96
CA LEU A 257 -6.09 -6.84 2.12
C LEU A 257 -4.60 -7.17 1.91
N SER A 258 -3.77 -6.14 1.73
CA SER A 258 -2.32 -6.27 1.61
C SER A 258 -1.64 -5.95 2.94
N ALA A 259 -1.00 -6.93 3.56
CA ALA A 259 -0.33 -6.80 4.84
C ALA A 259 1.13 -6.33 4.67
N GLU A 260 1.31 -5.10 4.17
CA GLU A 260 2.63 -4.51 3.87
C GLU A 260 3.55 -4.36 5.09
N VAL A 261 2.97 -4.22 6.29
CA VAL A 261 3.71 -4.12 7.55
C VAL A 261 4.31 -5.45 8.03
N ALA A 262 3.73 -6.59 7.62
CA ALA A 262 4.06 -7.89 8.18
C ALA A 262 5.27 -8.51 7.48
N ASP A 263 6.41 -8.55 8.17
CA ASP A 263 7.64 -9.17 7.65
C ASP A 263 7.50 -10.70 7.44
N ASN A 264 6.55 -11.34 8.14
CA ASN A 264 6.20 -12.76 8.02
C ASN A 264 4.78 -13.04 8.56
N ALA A 265 4.32 -14.29 8.43
CA ALA A 265 2.98 -14.71 8.85
C ALA A 265 2.69 -14.53 10.37
N GLY A 266 3.74 -14.55 11.20
CA GLY A 266 3.62 -14.44 12.65
C GLY A 266 3.60 -13.00 13.19
N SER A 267 3.91 -12.00 12.35
CA SER A 267 4.06 -10.61 12.78
C SER A 267 2.72 -9.96 13.16
N GLY A 268 1.64 -10.31 12.45
CA GLY A 268 0.34 -9.67 12.58
C GLY A 268 0.20 -8.44 11.68
N ILE A 269 -1.05 -8.04 11.46
CA ILE A 269 -1.45 -6.82 10.74
C ILE A 269 -1.61 -5.67 11.73
N PHE A 270 -2.17 -5.95 12.91
CA PHE A 270 -2.37 -4.93 13.92
C PHE A 270 -1.07 -4.61 14.64
N HIS A 271 -0.65 -3.34 14.54
CA HIS A 271 0.57 -2.81 15.10
C HIS A 271 0.37 -1.33 15.48
N ASP A 272 1.21 -0.82 16.38
CA ASP A 272 1.23 0.60 16.70
C ASP A 272 1.89 1.37 15.56
N ARG A 273 1.11 2.25 14.93
CA ARG A 273 1.59 3.07 13.80
C ARG A 273 2.59 4.12 14.28
N ARG A 274 3.68 4.26 13.54
CA ARG A 274 4.71 5.28 13.80
C ARG A 274 4.46 6.53 12.95
N VAL A 275 3.48 7.34 13.35
CA VAL A 275 3.17 8.61 12.70
C VAL A 275 3.36 9.75 13.67
N PHE A 276 4.09 10.77 13.23
CA PHE A 276 4.41 11.95 14.02
C PHE A 276 3.68 13.16 13.47
N TYR A 277 3.13 13.97 14.37
CA TYR A 277 2.42 15.19 14.03
C TYR A 277 3.16 16.39 14.60
N SER A 278 3.36 17.41 13.79
CA SER A 278 3.83 18.67 14.34
C SER A 278 2.71 19.32 15.17
N PRO A 279 3.06 20.15 16.17
CA PRO A 279 2.13 21.15 16.67
C PRO A 279 1.83 22.20 15.59
N ALA A 280 0.93 23.12 15.89
CA ALA A 280 0.73 24.31 15.08
C ALA A 280 2.01 25.17 15.10
N LEU A 281 2.47 25.53 13.90
CA LEU A 281 3.70 26.27 13.59
C LEU A 281 3.39 27.46 12.69
N GLY A 282 4.42 28.25 12.37
CA GLY A 282 4.28 29.50 11.63
C GLY A 282 3.98 30.70 12.53
N ARG A 283 4.07 31.90 11.97
CA ARG A 283 3.79 33.17 12.69
C ARG A 283 2.37 33.20 13.26
N ASN A 284 1.40 32.68 12.51
CA ASN A 284 -0.02 32.70 12.87
C ASN A 284 -0.50 31.43 13.58
N LYS A 285 0.39 30.44 13.81
CA LYS A 285 0.03 29.13 14.40
C LYS A 285 -1.10 28.42 13.66
N ASP A 286 -1.09 28.51 12.34
CA ASP A 286 -2.09 27.95 11.44
C ASP A 286 -1.48 26.92 10.47
N LYS A 287 -0.20 26.57 10.63
CA LYS A 287 0.48 25.62 9.75
C LYS A 287 0.88 24.36 10.51
N TYR A 288 0.78 23.22 9.85
CA TYR A 288 1.24 21.93 10.35
C TYR A 288 2.24 21.34 9.37
N LEU A 289 3.11 20.47 9.85
CA LEU A 289 4.06 19.72 9.06
C LEU A 289 3.70 18.23 9.14
N ARG A 290 3.66 17.58 7.98
CA ARG A 290 3.41 16.15 7.81
C ARG A 290 4.54 15.56 6.97
N GLN A 291 4.97 14.33 7.25
CA GLN A 291 5.92 13.64 6.36
C GLN A 291 5.29 13.44 4.97
N ARG A 292 5.98 13.89 3.92
CA ARG A 292 5.50 13.84 2.53
C ARG A 292 5.33 12.43 1.99
N LEU A 293 6.06 11.45 2.52
CA LEU A 293 5.83 10.04 2.16
C LEU A 293 4.40 9.57 2.43
N LEU A 294 3.65 10.26 3.30
CA LEU A 294 2.27 9.90 3.64
C LEU A 294 1.27 10.23 2.52
N ARG A 295 1.71 10.82 1.40
CA ARG A 295 0.93 10.95 0.17
C ARG A 295 1.43 10.06 -0.97
N TRP A 296 2.35 9.13 -0.68
CA TRP A 296 3.08 8.28 -1.63
C TRP A 296 3.01 6.79 -1.30
N THR A 297 3.41 5.99 -2.29
CA THR A 297 3.51 4.53 -2.22
C THR A 297 4.85 4.03 -1.68
N SER A 298 5.71 4.88 -1.11
CA SER A 298 7.05 4.44 -0.66
C SER A 298 7.00 3.34 0.40
N ASP A 299 6.05 3.41 1.34
CA ASP A 299 5.89 2.40 2.39
C ASP A 299 5.39 1.06 1.84
N ILE A 300 4.74 1.08 0.68
CA ILE A 300 4.37 -0.10 -0.09
C ILE A 300 5.59 -0.61 -0.86
N GLU A 301 6.30 0.27 -1.57
CA GLU A 301 7.42 -0.10 -2.44
C GLU A 301 8.62 -0.67 -1.68
N GLU A 302 8.85 -0.20 -0.47
CA GLU A 302 9.92 -0.62 0.44
C GLU A 302 9.49 -1.74 1.40
N SER A 303 8.27 -2.25 1.26
CA SER A 303 7.75 -3.29 2.13
C SER A 303 8.44 -4.65 1.88
N PRO A 304 8.41 -5.58 2.86
CA PRO A 304 8.83 -6.96 2.65
C PRO A 304 8.03 -7.67 1.56
N LEU A 305 6.75 -7.33 1.41
CA LEU A 305 5.84 -7.97 0.47
C LEU A 305 6.13 -7.53 -0.98
N ALA A 306 6.52 -6.28 -1.20
CA ALA A 306 6.96 -5.75 -2.49
C ALA A 306 8.20 -6.46 -3.06
N GLY A 307 8.99 -7.13 -2.21
CA GLY A 307 10.09 -7.99 -2.64
C GLY A 307 9.67 -9.36 -3.16
N GLN A 308 8.39 -9.72 -3.07
CA GLN A 308 7.86 -10.98 -3.56
C GLN A 308 7.30 -10.82 -4.96
N GLY A 309 7.70 -11.70 -5.89
CA GLY A 309 7.23 -11.61 -7.27
C GLY A 309 5.71 -11.75 -7.43
N TRP A 310 5.02 -12.40 -6.48
CA TRP A 310 3.56 -12.62 -6.57
C TRP A 310 2.76 -11.33 -6.34
N GLU A 311 3.22 -10.48 -5.42
CA GLU A 311 2.52 -9.29 -4.96
C GLU A 311 2.01 -8.43 -6.13
N ILE A 312 2.88 -8.11 -7.08
CA ILE A 312 2.52 -7.24 -8.21
C ILE A 312 1.39 -7.79 -9.08
N VAL A 313 1.35 -9.11 -9.26
CA VAL A 313 0.31 -9.79 -10.06
C VAL A 313 -1.00 -9.81 -9.29
N GLU A 314 -0.95 -10.18 -8.01
CA GLU A 314 -2.12 -10.18 -7.11
C GLU A 314 -2.76 -8.78 -7.06
N ARG A 315 -1.92 -7.75 -6.88
CA ARG A 315 -2.32 -6.34 -6.80
C ARG A 315 -2.89 -5.81 -8.11
N MET A 316 -2.31 -6.19 -9.25
CA MET A 316 -2.81 -5.80 -10.57
C MET A 316 -4.18 -6.41 -10.88
N LEU A 317 -4.35 -7.69 -10.57
CA LEU A 317 -5.59 -8.42 -10.83
C LEU A 317 -6.72 -7.93 -9.92
N ALA A 318 -6.46 -7.75 -8.63
CA ALA A 318 -7.47 -7.32 -7.68
C ALA A 318 -8.06 -5.95 -8.04
N PRO A 319 -9.38 -5.75 -8.11
CA PRO A 319 -9.96 -4.45 -8.49
C PRO A 319 -9.76 -3.36 -7.41
N ARG A 320 -9.65 -3.78 -6.14
CA ARG A 320 -9.50 -2.92 -4.97
C ARG A 320 -8.46 -3.51 -4.03
N VAL A 321 -7.57 -2.67 -3.52
CA VAL A 321 -6.52 -3.09 -2.58
C VAL A 321 -6.53 -2.12 -1.40
N LEU A 322 -6.54 -2.69 -0.20
CA LEU A 322 -6.34 -1.98 1.05
C LEU A 322 -4.98 -2.38 1.60
N ASP A 323 -4.04 -1.44 1.57
CA ASP A 323 -2.69 -1.63 2.05
C ASP A 323 -2.59 -1.20 3.51
N VAL A 324 -2.20 -2.13 4.37
CA VAL A 324 -1.86 -1.85 5.76
C VAL A 324 -0.36 -1.65 5.87
N THR A 325 0.06 -0.39 5.71
CA THR A 325 1.47 -0.01 5.81
C THR A 325 1.90 0.22 7.26
N ARG A 326 3.20 0.45 7.48
CA ARG A 326 3.78 0.77 8.80
C ARG A 326 3.25 2.07 9.43
N ARG A 327 2.68 2.96 8.62
CA ARG A 327 2.29 4.31 9.04
C ARG A 327 0.80 4.56 8.86
N GLN A 328 0.19 4.09 7.78
CA GLN A 328 -1.20 4.41 7.46
C GLN A 328 -1.89 3.32 6.63
N LEU A 329 -3.22 3.42 6.52
CA LEU A 329 -3.96 2.73 5.47
C LEU A 329 -3.83 3.49 4.14
N THR A 330 -3.64 2.74 3.08
CA THR A 330 -3.71 3.25 1.70
C THR A 330 -4.74 2.43 0.93
N TRP A 331 -5.60 3.10 0.18
CA TRP A 331 -6.55 2.46 -0.71
C TRP A 331 -6.09 2.61 -2.16
N GLU A 332 -6.20 1.55 -2.94
CA GLU A 332 -5.92 1.54 -4.36
C GLU A 332 -7.09 0.95 -5.15
N CYS A 333 -7.55 1.67 -6.18
CA CYS A 333 -8.49 1.17 -7.17
C CYS A 333 -8.13 1.65 -8.58
N SER A 334 -8.94 1.32 -9.60
CA SER A 334 -8.70 1.76 -10.98
C SER A 334 -8.56 3.29 -11.14
N SER A 335 -9.22 4.08 -10.27
CA SER A 335 -9.13 5.55 -10.28
C SER A 335 -7.88 6.11 -9.60
N GLY A 336 -7.08 5.27 -8.93
CA GLY A 336 -5.84 5.67 -8.27
C GLY A 336 -5.84 5.36 -6.77
N TYR A 337 -5.00 6.12 -6.06
CA TYR A 337 -4.72 5.93 -4.64
C TYR A 337 -5.53 6.91 -3.77
N GLN A 338 -5.81 6.50 -2.53
CA GLN A 338 -6.24 7.38 -1.44
C GLN A 338 -5.41 7.05 -0.20
N PHE A 339 -5.04 8.07 0.57
CA PHE A 339 -4.17 7.92 1.74
C PHE A 339 -4.91 8.39 2.99
N GLU A 340 -4.82 7.63 4.08
CA GLU A 340 -5.52 7.98 5.33
C GLU A 340 -5.06 9.33 5.89
N ALA A 341 -3.76 9.64 5.78
CA ALA A 341 -3.17 10.87 6.29
C ALA A 341 -3.18 12.05 5.29
N SER A 342 -3.65 11.86 4.05
CA SER A 342 -3.62 12.90 3.00
C SER A 342 -4.85 12.87 2.09
N GLY A 343 -5.49 14.03 1.91
CA GLY A 343 -6.55 14.22 0.92
C GLY A 343 -6.03 14.40 -0.50
N ILE A 344 -4.73 14.67 -0.64
CA ILE A 344 -4.06 14.90 -1.92
C ILE A 344 -3.19 13.69 -2.26
N VAL A 345 -3.36 13.18 -3.47
CA VAL A 345 -2.43 12.22 -4.10
C VAL A 345 -1.33 13.01 -4.79
N ASP A 346 -0.08 12.66 -4.56
CA ASP A 346 0.99 13.29 -5.33
C ASP A 346 1.01 12.77 -6.77
N LYS A 347 0.55 13.63 -7.68
CA LYS A 347 0.59 13.38 -9.13
C LYS A 347 1.88 13.89 -9.77
N LYS A 348 2.70 14.69 -9.07
CA LYS A 348 3.88 15.40 -9.60
C LYS A 348 5.10 15.23 -8.68
N THR A 349 6.00 14.36 -9.15
CA THR A 349 7.46 14.28 -8.87
C THR A 349 7.95 13.58 -7.60
N GLY A 350 8.79 12.56 -7.85
CA GLY A 350 10.07 12.36 -7.17
C GLY A 350 11.21 12.43 -8.20
N SER A 351 12.10 13.42 -8.09
CA SER A 351 13.40 13.55 -8.81
C SER A 351 13.46 13.21 -10.32
N GLY A 352 12.40 13.45 -11.10
CA GLY A 352 12.40 13.15 -12.54
C GLY A 352 12.31 11.66 -12.91
N ARG A 353 11.85 10.80 -11.98
CA ARG A 353 11.45 9.42 -12.31
C ARG A 353 9.96 9.26 -12.03
N ILE A 354 9.20 8.87 -13.05
CA ILE A 354 7.83 8.38 -12.90
C ILE A 354 7.93 7.10 -12.05
N ARG A 355 7.52 7.17 -10.77
CA ARG A 355 7.63 6.05 -9.82
C ARG A 355 6.35 5.21 -9.69
N GLN A 356 5.27 5.54 -10.39
CA GLN A 356 4.15 4.61 -10.43
C GLN A 356 4.62 3.29 -11.05
N ARG A 357 4.69 2.21 -10.27
CA ARG A 357 5.06 0.89 -10.78
C ARG A 357 4.14 0.47 -11.91
N TYR A 358 2.88 0.93 -11.94
CA TYR A 358 1.95 0.70 -13.04
C TYR A 358 0.74 1.63 -12.93
N VAL A 359 -0.13 1.63 -13.95
CA VAL A 359 -1.39 2.37 -13.96
C VAL A 359 -2.55 1.38 -13.99
N LYS A 360 -3.18 1.16 -12.83
CA LYS A 360 -4.25 0.17 -12.67
C LYS A 360 -5.44 0.39 -13.60
N GLY A 361 -5.86 1.64 -13.75
CA GLY A 361 -6.96 2.03 -14.65
C GLY A 361 -6.69 1.74 -16.13
N ALA A 362 -5.43 1.56 -16.54
CA ALA A 362 -5.10 1.16 -17.91
C ALA A 362 -5.29 -0.35 -18.14
N VAL A 363 -5.33 -1.16 -17.08
CA VAL A 363 -5.33 -2.63 -17.15
C VAL A 363 -6.67 -3.22 -16.74
N GLN A 364 -7.30 -2.68 -15.70
CA GLN A 364 -8.56 -3.20 -15.13
C GLN A 364 -9.71 -3.36 -16.14
N PRO A 365 -9.95 -2.44 -17.09
CA PRO A 365 -11.00 -2.65 -18.10
C PRO A 365 -10.80 -3.89 -18.98
N TYR A 366 -9.56 -4.36 -19.17
CA TYR A 366 -9.27 -5.58 -19.93
C TYR A 366 -9.55 -6.82 -19.08
N ILE A 367 -9.14 -6.78 -17.81
CA ILE A 367 -9.43 -7.83 -16.83
C ILE A 367 -10.94 -7.99 -16.68
N ASP A 368 -11.69 -6.89 -16.52
CA ASP A 368 -13.15 -6.92 -16.41
C ASP A 368 -13.82 -7.60 -17.62
N ARG A 369 -13.36 -7.27 -18.84
CA ARG A 369 -13.85 -7.90 -20.08
C ARG A 369 -13.52 -9.39 -20.15
N PHE A 370 -12.30 -9.76 -19.78
CA PHE A 370 -11.86 -11.15 -19.71
C PHE A 370 -12.76 -11.95 -18.75
N LEU A 371 -13.05 -11.40 -17.57
CA LEU A 371 -13.90 -12.04 -16.56
C LEU A 371 -15.38 -12.15 -16.97
N GLN A 372 -15.86 -11.23 -17.82
CA GLN A 372 -17.21 -11.28 -18.39
C GLN A 372 -17.32 -12.25 -19.59
N GLY A 373 -16.22 -12.90 -19.99
CA GLY A 373 -16.19 -13.77 -21.18
C GLY A 373 -16.31 -12.99 -22.50
N GLN A 374 -16.07 -11.67 -22.47
CA GLN A 374 -16.10 -10.81 -23.64
C GLN A 374 -14.71 -10.74 -24.29
N VAL A 375 -14.22 -11.87 -24.80
CA VAL A 375 -13.08 -11.86 -25.71
C VAL A 375 -13.62 -11.39 -27.07
N LYS A 376 -13.11 -10.29 -27.62
CA LYS A 376 -13.41 -9.94 -29.01
C LYS A 376 -12.96 -11.14 -29.86
N GLU A 377 -13.87 -11.75 -30.61
CA GLU A 377 -13.47 -12.51 -31.78
C GLU A 377 -12.58 -11.59 -32.62
N ALA A 378 -11.35 -12.02 -32.88
CA ALA A 378 -10.44 -11.32 -33.78
C ALA A 378 -11.11 -11.24 -35.17
N GLY A 379 -11.79 -10.12 -35.46
CA GLY A 379 -12.52 -9.99 -36.73
C GLY A 379 -13.55 -8.88 -36.88
N GLY A 380 -13.72 -7.97 -35.91
CA GLY A 380 -14.63 -6.83 -36.05
C GLY A 380 -13.93 -5.57 -36.59
N VAL A 381 -13.97 -5.37 -37.90
CA VAL A 381 -13.60 -4.10 -38.56
C VAL A 381 -14.47 -2.98 -38.00
N GLY A 382 -13.93 -2.06 -37.19
CA GLY A 382 -14.69 -0.86 -36.82
C GLY A 382 -14.21 0.01 -35.65
N ASP A 383 -13.47 -0.51 -34.67
CA ASP A 383 -12.94 0.35 -33.61
C ASP A 383 -11.53 0.81 -33.99
N GLU A 384 -11.35 2.11 -34.24
CA GLU A 384 -10.02 2.73 -34.27
C GLU A 384 -9.25 2.30 -33.01
N VAL A 385 -8.13 1.61 -33.20
CA VAL A 385 -7.23 1.23 -32.12
C VAL A 385 -6.71 2.52 -31.50
N ASP A 386 -7.17 2.84 -30.29
CA ASP A 386 -6.66 3.95 -29.51
C ASP A 386 -5.23 3.62 -29.08
N ILE A 387 -4.26 4.02 -29.92
CA ILE A 387 -2.83 3.78 -29.74
C ILE A 387 -2.36 4.20 -28.34
N SER A 388 -2.97 5.25 -27.77
CA SER A 388 -2.62 5.71 -26.43
C SER A 388 -2.97 4.69 -25.34
N LYS A 389 -4.11 3.98 -25.46
CA LYS A 389 -4.50 2.94 -24.51
C LYS A 389 -3.66 1.67 -24.66
N GLU A 390 -3.32 1.32 -25.90
CA GLU A 390 -2.45 0.19 -26.17
C GLU A 390 -1.05 0.40 -25.60
N VAL A 391 -0.46 1.58 -25.80
CA VAL A 391 0.83 1.96 -25.21
C VAL A 391 0.78 1.93 -23.69
N ALA A 392 -0.26 2.51 -23.07
CA ALA A 392 -0.41 2.49 -21.61
C ALA A 392 -0.51 1.07 -21.03
N ARG A 393 -1.19 0.16 -21.74
CA ARG A 393 -1.30 -1.25 -21.36
C ARG A 393 0.04 -1.98 -21.52
N LEU A 394 0.77 -1.76 -22.61
CA LEU A 394 2.10 -2.33 -22.82
C LEU A 394 3.11 -1.81 -21.80
N GLU A 395 3.05 -0.53 -21.45
CA GLU A 395 3.86 0.02 -20.36
C GLU A 395 3.53 -0.65 -19.02
N ALA A 396 2.25 -0.83 -18.70
CA ALA A 396 1.84 -1.50 -17.48
C ALA A 396 2.33 -2.96 -17.43
N TRP A 397 2.25 -3.68 -18.55
CA TRP A 397 2.81 -5.02 -18.71
C TRP A 397 4.33 -5.03 -18.51
N HIS A 398 5.06 -4.16 -19.20
CA HIS A 398 6.52 -4.08 -19.10
C HIS A 398 6.95 -3.77 -17.67
N ARG A 399 6.27 -2.87 -16.97
CA ARG A 399 6.60 -2.58 -15.57
C ARG A 399 6.28 -3.75 -14.63
N CYS A 400 5.25 -4.55 -14.92
CA CYS A 400 5.03 -5.80 -14.19
C CYS A 400 6.17 -6.78 -14.41
N VAL A 401 6.59 -6.98 -15.66
CA VAL A 401 7.73 -7.84 -15.99
C VAL A 401 9.00 -7.35 -15.28
N ASP A 402 9.27 -6.05 -15.28
CA ASP A 402 10.43 -5.46 -14.60
C ASP A 402 10.37 -5.63 -13.07
N ALA A 403 9.24 -5.30 -12.44
CA ALA A 403 9.04 -5.49 -11.00
C ALA A 403 9.16 -6.97 -10.61
N PHE A 404 8.55 -7.85 -11.41
CA PHE A 404 8.59 -9.28 -11.23
C PHE A 404 10.01 -9.85 -11.38
N SER A 405 10.78 -9.38 -12.36
CA SER A 405 12.16 -9.82 -12.59
C SER A 405 13.09 -9.56 -11.40
N LYS A 406 12.78 -8.52 -10.60
CA LYS A 406 13.49 -8.14 -9.37
C LYS A 406 12.96 -8.85 -8.13
N GLY A 407 11.75 -9.42 -8.20
CA GLY A 407 11.10 -10.12 -7.11
C GLY A 407 11.71 -11.48 -6.80
N SER A 408 11.71 -11.83 -5.53
CA SER A 408 12.01 -13.18 -5.06
C SER A 408 10.83 -14.11 -5.32
N VAL A 409 11.12 -15.34 -5.75
CA VAL A 409 10.14 -16.41 -5.95
C VAL A 409 10.70 -17.66 -5.30
N SER A 410 9.89 -18.34 -4.49
CA SER A 410 10.29 -19.55 -3.77
C SER A 410 10.77 -20.66 -4.72
N VAL A 411 10.16 -20.77 -5.91
CA VAL A 411 10.61 -21.69 -6.95
C VAL A 411 10.76 -20.99 -8.31
N PRO A 412 12.00 -20.91 -8.86
CA PRO A 412 12.26 -20.19 -10.11
C PRO A 412 11.52 -20.71 -11.35
N SER A 413 11.12 -21.99 -11.40
CA SER A 413 10.36 -22.55 -12.52
C SER A 413 8.91 -22.05 -12.59
N ASP A 414 8.36 -21.55 -11.47
CA ASP A 414 6.98 -21.06 -11.39
C ASP A 414 6.87 -19.65 -12.02
N LYS A 415 8.01 -19.02 -12.35
CA LYS A 415 8.11 -17.60 -12.69
C LYS A 415 7.31 -17.16 -13.91
N LEU A 416 7.36 -17.90 -15.01
CA LEU A 416 6.79 -17.43 -16.29
C LEU A 416 5.40 -18.02 -16.57
N LEU A 417 5.17 -19.25 -16.14
CA LEU A 417 3.93 -19.99 -16.45
C LEU A 417 2.85 -19.81 -15.37
N ALA A 418 3.21 -19.85 -14.08
CA ALA A 418 2.21 -19.77 -13.02
C ALA A 418 1.88 -18.32 -12.63
N MET A 419 2.83 -17.39 -12.80
CA MET A 419 2.71 -16.02 -12.26
C MET A 419 2.31 -14.98 -13.29
N MET A 420 2.98 -14.98 -14.44
CA MET A 420 2.76 -13.95 -15.47
C MET A 420 1.65 -14.34 -16.45
N ALA A 421 1.39 -15.63 -16.65
CA ALA A 421 0.31 -16.10 -17.53
C ALA A 421 -1.10 -15.65 -17.11
N PRO A 422 -1.49 -15.66 -15.81
CA PRO A 422 -2.80 -15.16 -15.39
C PRO A 422 -3.03 -13.71 -15.81
N LEU A 423 -2.03 -12.85 -15.57
CA LEU A 423 -2.11 -11.45 -15.96
C LEU A 423 -2.09 -11.30 -17.48
N ALA A 424 -1.19 -12.00 -18.19
CA ALA A 424 -1.12 -11.96 -19.65
C ALA A 424 -2.45 -12.34 -20.30
N SER A 425 -3.06 -13.45 -19.85
CA SER A 425 -4.38 -13.89 -20.34
C SER A 425 -5.48 -12.89 -20.05
N ALA A 426 -5.45 -12.22 -18.89
CA ALA A 426 -6.47 -11.26 -18.51
C ALA A 426 -6.36 -9.92 -19.26
N ILE A 427 -5.15 -9.50 -19.66
CA ILE A 427 -4.92 -8.20 -20.32
C ILE A 427 -4.91 -8.30 -21.86
N ASN A 428 -4.66 -9.50 -22.39
CA ASN A 428 -4.62 -9.75 -23.81
C ASN A 428 -6.03 -9.93 -24.37
N ASP A 429 -6.49 -8.97 -25.18
CA ASP A 429 -7.75 -9.03 -25.91
C ASP A 429 -7.56 -9.44 -27.37
N GLY A 430 -6.45 -10.13 -27.68
CA GLY A 430 -6.07 -10.59 -29.02
C GLY A 430 -5.24 -9.58 -29.81
N THR A 431 -5.01 -8.38 -29.28
CA THR A 431 -4.21 -7.32 -29.95
C THR A 431 -2.74 -7.31 -29.51
N LEU A 432 -2.41 -7.95 -28.38
CA LEU A 432 -1.04 -7.97 -27.88
C LEU A 432 -0.19 -9.10 -28.45
N GLY A 433 -0.77 -10.05 -29.19
CA GLY A 433 -0.06 -11.22 -29.71
C GLY A 433 -0.16 -12.46 -28.81
N GLU A 434 0.57 -13.52 -29.14
CA GLU A 434 0.62 -14.75 -28.35
C GLU A 434 1.59 -14.61 -27.16
N TYR A 435 1.17 -15.10 -25.99
CA TYR A 435 2.03 -15.09 -24.81
C TYR A 435 3.03 -16.25 -24.82
N LEU A 436 4.30 -15.94 -25.01
CA LEU A 436 5.43 -16.86 -24.97
C LEU A 436 6.29 -16.60 -23.74
N ALA A 437 5.86 -17.12 -22.59
CA ALA A 437 6.66 -17.17 -21.35
C ALA A 437 7.36 -15.84 -21.00
N GLY A 438 6.59 -14.77 -20.83
CA GLY A 438 7.07 -13.44 -20.44
C GLY A 438 7.20 -12.46 -21.62
N ILE A 439 7.06 -12.95 -22.86
CA ILE A 439 7.03 -12.14 -24.07
C ILE A 439 5.64 -12.25 -24.70
N LEU A 440 5.17 -11.16 -25.30
CA LEU A 440 3.99 -11.15 -26.16
C LEU A 440 4.49 -11.00 -27.60
N GLU A 441 4.34 -12.04 -28.42
CA GLU A 441 4.79 -12.08 -29.82
C GLU A 441 3.61 -11.72 -30.74
N GLN A 442 3.73 -10.60 -31.46
CA GLN A 442 2.71 -10.10 -32.40
C GLN A 442 2.76 -10.77 -33.76
#